data_AF-A0A7Y8Y212-F1
#
_entry.id   AF-A0A7Y8Y212-F1
#
_cell.length_a   1.000
_cell.length_b   1.000
_cell.length_c   1.000
_cell.angle_alpha   90.00
_cell.angle_beta   90.00
_cell.angle_gamma   90.00
#
_symmetry.space_group_name_H-M   'P 1'
#
loop_
_entity.id
_entity.type
_entity.pdbx_description
1 polymer ?
#
loop_
_entity_poly.entity_id
_entity_poly.type
_entity_poly.pdbx_seq_one_letter_code
_entity_poly.pdbx_strand_id
1 'polypeptide(L)'
;MSDETKEKKDKRKWMRFIGNRYVLVTLFFIVWILFLDNYSWFNHRALDKEIEELEENKQYYQNEIKRDSQNIRLLKNPNQVEKYAREKYYMKRDSEDIYIIEYEGEKKDSSTYVPN
;
A
#
# COMPACT_ATOMS: atom_id res chain seq x y z
N MET A 1 -12.28 40.92 -53.37
CA MET A 1 -13.73 40.87 -53.71
C MET A 1 -14.33 39.45 -53.60
N SER A 2 -13.60 38.38 -53.91
CA SER A 2 -14.09 37.00 -53.81
C SER A 2 -14.15 36.44 -52.38
N ASP A 3 -13.30 36.93 -51.48
CA ASP A 3 -13.14 36.39 -50.12
C ASP A 3 -14.36 36.66 -49.21
N GLU A 4 -14.88 37.90 -49.23
CA GLU A 4 -16.04 38.31 -48.41
C GLU A 4 -17.32 37.52 -48.71
N THR A 5 -17.48 37.04 -49.94
CA THR A 5 -18.66 36.28 -50.36
C THR A 5 -18.63 34.82 -49.87
N LYS A 6 -17.43 34.24 -49.71
CA LYS A 6 -17.26 32.89 -49.18
C LYS A 6 -17.52 32.87 -47.68
N GLU A 7 -16.94 33.82 -46.95
CA GLU A 7 -17.12 33.95 -45.50
C GLU A 7 -18.60 34.13 -45.11
N LYS A 8 -19.35 34.99 -45.82
CA LYS A 8 -20.79 35.20 -45.57
C LYS A 8 -21.63 33.95 -45.88
N LYS A 9 -21.26 33.17 -46.90
CA LYS A 9 -21.97 31.94 -47.28
C LYS A 9 -21.76 30.83 -46.26
N ASP A 10 -20.56 30.72 -45.72
CA ASP A 10 -20.22 29.73 -44.69
C ASP A 10 -20.87 30.06 -43.35
N LYS A 11 -20.89 31.34 -42.94
CA LYS A 11 -21.68 31.81 -41.77
C LYS A 11 -23.17 31.50 -41.89
N ARG A 12 -23.75 31.68 -43.08
CA ARG A 12 -25.18 31.43 -43.32
C ARG A 12 -25.52 29.93 -43.34
N LYS A 13 -24.59 29.07 -43.76
CA LYS A 13 -24.72 27.60 -43.65
C LYS A 13 -24.60 27.12 -42.21
N TRP A 14 -23.62 27.62 -41.45
CA TRP A 14 -23.40 27.27 -40.05
C TRP A 14 -24.58 27.68 -39.15
N MET A 15 -25.16 28.87 -39.39
CA MET A 15 -26.37 29.32 -38.69
C MET A 15 -27.58 28.42 -38.95
N ARG A 16 -27.73 27.89 -40.18
CA ARG A 16 -28.79 26.93 -40.52
C ARG A 16 -28.56 25.55 -39.90
N PHE A 17 -27.29 25.16 -39.70
CA PHE A 17 -26.93 23.92 -39.03
C PHE A 17 -27.23 24.00 -37.53
N ILE A 18 -26.90 25.11 -36.87
CA ILE A 18 -27.18 25.33 -35.43
C ILE A 18 -28.67 25.53 -35.14
N GLY A 19 -29.43 26.11 -36.08
CA GLY A 19 -30.87 26.30 -35.91
C GLY A 19 -31.71 25.02 -36.00
N ASN A 20 -31.10 23.87 -36.27
CA ASN A 20 -31.80 22.60 -36.34
C ASN A 20 -32.04 22.04 -34.92
N ARG A 21 -33.30 21.79 -34.55
CA ARG A 21 -33.69 21.25 -33.23
C ARG A 21 -32.90 19.98 -32.88
N TYR A 22 -32.56 19.15 -33.86
CA TYR A 22 -31.74 17.96 -33.65
C TYR A 22 -30.32 18.29 -33.17
N VAL A 23 -29.68 19.34 -33.70
CA VAL A 23 -28.31 19.74 -33.29
C VAL A 23 -28.31 20.28 -31.86
N LEU A 24 -29.33 21.04 -31.47
CA LEU A 24 -29.47 21.55 -30.10
C LEU A 24 -29.71 20.42 -29.09
N VAL A 25 -30.57 19.45 -29.43
CA VAL A 25 -30.82 18.28 -28.57
C VAL A 25 -29.58 17.42 -28.45
N THR A 26 -28.85 17.16 -29.54
CA THR A 26 -27.59 16.41 -29.52
C THR A 26 -26.51 17.13 -28.72
N LEU A 27 -26.37 18.46 -28.89
CA LEU A 27 -25.42 19.25 -28.12
C LEU A 27 -25.75 19.22 -26.62
N PHE A 28 -27.03 19.34 -26.27
CA PHE A 28 -27.49 19.19 -24.89
C PHE A 28 -27.15 17.80 -24.34
N PHE A 29 -27.37 16.74 -25.11
CA PHE A 29 -27.03 15.37 -24.71
C PHE A 29 -25.52 15.16 -24.53
N ILE A 30 -24.70 15.75 -25.41
CA ILE A 30 -23.24 15.71 -25.30
C ILE A 30 -22.78 16.43 -24.03
N VAL A 31 -23.30 17.64 -23.78
CA VAL A 31 -23.00 18.40 -22.56
C VAL A 31 -23.49 17.64 -21.33
N TRP A 32 -24.65 17.00 -21.39
CA TRP A 32 -25.17 16.17 -20.30
C TRP A 32 -24.27 14.96 -20.00
N ILE A 33 -23.82 14.23 -21.02
CA ILE A 33 -22.90 13.10 -20.84
C ILE A 33 -21.54 13.57 -20.31
N LEU A 34 -21.04 14.73 -20.76
CA LEU A 34 -19.74 15.25 -20.34
C LEU A 34 -19.75 15.85 -18.93
N PHE A 35 -20.80 16.57 -18.56
CA PHE A 35 -20.87 17.29 -17.27
C PHE A 35 -21.63 16.52 -16.19
N LEU A 36 -22.69 15.78 -16.54
CA LEU A 36 -23.54 15.10 -15.57
C LEU A 36 -23.27 13.59 -15.47
N ASP A 37 -22.95 12.90 -16.57
CA ASP A 37 -22.86 11.45 -16.55
C ASP A 37 -21.60 10.96 -15.82
N ASN A 38 -20.38 11.28 -16.25
CA ASN A 38 -19.16 10.79 -15.57
C ASN A 38 -17.90 11.31 -16.30
N TYR A 39 -17.29 12.43 -15.90
CA TYR A 39 -15.93 12.75 -16.41
C TYR A 39 -14.89 12.80 -15.29
N SER A 40 -14.62 11.59 -14.78
CA SER A 40 -13.29 10.95 -14.70
C SER A 40 -12.20 11.56 -13.81
N TRP A 41 -12.10 12.89 -13.64
CA TRP A 41 -10.95 13.45 -12.92
C TRP A 41 -11.00 13.21 -11.40
N PHE A 42 -12.19 13.28 -10.80
CA PHE A 42 -12.34 13.01 -9.36
C PHE A 42 -12.34 11.51 -9.04
N ASN A 43 -12.93 10.69 -9.92
CA ASN A 43 -13.02 9.23 -9.72
C ASN A 43 -11.67 8.52 -9.90
N HIS A 44 -10.81 8.94 -10.84
CA HIS A 44 -9.50 8.31 -10.97
C HIS A 44 -8.60 8.56 -9.77
N ARG A 45 -8.67 9.73 -9.12
CA ARG A 45 -7.88 9.98 -7.90
C ARG A 45 -8.28 9.08 -6.73
N ALA A 46 -9.57 8.79 -6.58
CA ALA A 46 -10.04 7.89 -5.54
C ALA A 46 -9.59 6.44 -5.81
N LEU A 47 -9.73 6.00 -7.07
CA LEU A 47 -9.33 4.67 -7.49
C LEU A 47 -7.80 4.48 -7.44
N ASP A 48 -7.03 5.47 -7.89
CA ASP A 48 -5.57 5.44 -7.85
C ASP A 48 -5.06 5.38 -6.40
N LYS A 49 -5.72 6.11 -5.48
CA LYS A 49 -5.40 6.06 -4.05
C LYS A 49 -5.72 4.70 -3.45
N GLU A 50 -6.85 4.11 -3.80
CA GLU A 50 -7.23 2.77 -3.35
C GLU A 50 -6.27 1.69 -3.89
N ILE A 51 -5.81 1.85 -5.13
CA ILE A 51 -4.78 0.99 -5.73
C ILE A 51 -3.45 1.14 -4.98
N GLU A 52 -3.00 2.36 -4.71
CA GLU A 52 -1.76 2.63 -3.96
C GLU A 52 -1.81 2.03 -2.54
N GLU A 53 -2.93 2.21 -1.84
CA GLU A 53 -3.13 1.64 -0.50
C GLU A 53 -3.12 0.09 -0.52
N LEU A 54 -3.76 -0.53 -1.52
CA LEU A 54 -3.73 -1.99 -1.67
C LEU A 54 -2.34 -2.52 -2.00
N GLU A 55 -1.58 -1.81 -2.85
CA GLU A 55 -0.21 -2.18 -3.22
C GLU A 55 0.74 -2.06 -2.02
N GLU A 56 0.63 -0.98 -1.24
CA GLU A 56 1.42 -0.77 -0.02
C GLU A 56 1.12 -1.86 1.02
N ASN A 57 -0.15 -2.16 1.26
CA ASN A 57 -0.57 -3.22 2.17
C ASN A 57 -0.03 -4.59 1.74
N LYS A 58 -0.14 -4.90 0.44
CA LYS A 58 0.40 -6.13 -0.13
C LYS A 58 1.92 -6.22 0.09
N GLN A 59 2.66 -5.14 -0.18
CA GLN A 59 4.10 -5.10 0.02
C GLN A 59 4.48 -5.27 1.50
N TYR A 60 3.75 -4.62 2.41
CA TYR A 60 3.91 -4.76 3.85
C TYR A 60 3.78 -6.22 4.29
N TYR A 61 2.68 -6.88 3.93
CA TYR A 61 2.45 -8.28 4.33
C TYR A 61 3.44 -9.24 3.69
N GLN A 62 3.85 -9.01 2.44
CA GLN A 62 4.89 -9.84 1.80
C GLN A 62 6.24 -9.73 2.54
N ASN A 63 6.61 -8.54 2.99
CA ASN A 63 7.83 -8.33 3.77
C ASN A 63 7.76 -8.98 5.15
N GLU A 64 6.63 -8.83 5.85
CA GLU A 64 6.39 -9.48 7.15
C GLU A 64 6.47 -11.00 7.02
N ILE A 65 5.80 -11.60 6.03
CA ILE A 65 5.86 -13.04 5.78
C ILE A 65 7.30 -13.50 5.51
N LYS A 66 8.08 -12.72 4.76
CA LYS A 66 9.49 -13.04 4.49
C LYS A 66 10.32 -13.02 5.77
N ARG A 67 10.15 -12.00 6.61
CA ARG A 67 10.84 -11.89 7.91
C ARG A 67 10.45 -13.03 8.83
N ASP A 68 9.16 -13.31 8.95
CA ASP A 68 8.65 -14.35 9.84
C ASP A 68 9.05 -15.74 9.34
N SER A 69 9.09 -15.98 8.04
CA SER A 69 9.64 -17.21 7.48
C SER A 69 11.12 -17.38 7.82
N GLN A 70 11.91 -16.30 7.88
CA GLN A 70 13.31 -16.38 8.32
C GLN A 70 13.38 -16.69 9.82
N ASN A 71 12.58 -16.02 10.65
CA ASN A 71 12.51 -16.27 12.08
C ASN A 71 12.08 -17.71 12.40
N ILE A 72 11.06 -18.22 11.70
CA ILE A 72 10.61 -19.61 11.83
C ILE A 72 11.73 -20.58 11.46
N ARG A 73 12.55 -20.29 10.44
CA ARG A 73 13.71 -21.14 10.12
C ARG A 73 14.74 -21.15 11.23
N LEU A 74 14.99 -20.02 11.88
CA LEU A 74 15.87 -19.94 13.06
C LEU A 74 15.29 -20.75 14.23
N LEU A 75 13.98 -20.62 14.48
CA LEU A 75 13.28 -21.37 15.53
C LEU A 75 13.14 -22.87 15.24
N LYS A 76 13.10 -23.28 13.97
CA LYS A 76 13.09 -24.69 13.58
C LYS A 76 14.44 -25.38 13.80
N ASN A 77 15.52 -24.64 14.02
CA ASN A 77 16.81 -25.21 14.37
C ASN A 77 16.86 -25.42 15.89
N PRO A 78 16.62 -26.65 16.40
CA PRO A 78 16.58 -26.90 17.85
C PRO A 78 17.87 -26.47 18.54
N ASN A 79 19.02 -26.60 17.88
CA ASN A 79 20.32 -26.15 18.40
C ASN A 79 20.39 -24.63 18.60
N GLN A 80 19.78 -23.84 17.72
CA GLN A 80 19.78 -22.37 17.86
C GLN A 80 18.82 -21.91 18.95
N VAL A 81 17.65 -22.57 19.04
CA VAL A 81 16.69 -22.33 20.12
C VAL A 81 17.27 -22.69 21.47
N GLU A 82 17.89 -23.87 21.60
CA GLU A 82 18.54 -24.32 22.83
C GLU A 82 19.68 -23.38 23.22
N LYS A 83 20.51 -22.95 22.26
CA LYS A 83 21.57 -21.96 22.51
C LYS A 83 21.01 -20.64 23.02
N TYR A 84 19.97 -20.09 22.38
CA TYR A 84 19.33 -18.85 22.81
C TYR A 84 18.69 -18.98 24.21
N ALA A 85 18.00 -20.08 24.48
CA ALA A 85 17.40 -20.37 25.78
C ALA A 85 18.46 -20.46 26.89
N ARG A 86 19.62 -21.07 26.60
CA ARG A 86 20.76 -21.16 27.53
C ARG A 86 21.44 -19.81 27.77
N GLU A 87 21.67 -19.02 26.71
CA GLU A 87 22.35 -17.72 26.82
C GLU A 87 21.48 -16.62 27.45
N LYS A 88 20.19 -16.57 27.09
CA LYS A 88 19.30 -15.48 27.51
C LYS A 88 18.55 -15.78 28.80
N TYR A 89 18.18 -17.04 29.02
CA TYR A 89 17.30 -17.46 30.12
C TYR A 89 17.95 -18.50 31.04
N TYR A 90 19.20 -18.90 30.79
CA TYR A 90 19.92 -19.91 31.59
C TYR A 90 19.12 -21.21 31.75
N MET A 91 18.34 -21.59 30.72
CA MET A 91 17.57 -22.84 30.75
C MET A 91 18.51 -24.05 30.76
N LYS A 92 18.22 -25.04 31.62
CA LYS A 92 18.94 -26.32 31.73
C LYS A 92 18.01 -27.51 31.59
N ARG A 93 18.58 -28.67 31.30
CA ARG A 93 17.89 -29.96 31.44
C ARG A 93 17.97 -30.43 32.89
N ASP A 94 17.04 -31.28 33.31
CA ASP A 94 17.01 -31.81 34.69
C ASP A 94 18.28 -32.59 35.07
N SER A 95 18.99 -33.12 34.07
CA SER A 95 20.25 -33.85 34.24
C SER A 95 21.51 -32.98 34.19
N GLU A 96 21.39 -31.65 34.25
CA GLU A 96 22.51 -30.71 34.10
C GLU A 96 22.61 -29.70 35.26
N ASP A 97 23.84 -29.38 35.65
CA ASP A 97 24.15 -28.36 36.66
C ASP A 97 24.78 -27.12 36.01
N ILE A 98 24.24 -25.94 36.33
CA ILE A 98 24.76 -24.64 35.84
C ILE A 98 25.68 -24.04 36.90
N TYR A 99 26.88 -23.65 36.48
CA TYR A 99 27.83 -22.89 37.30
C TYR A 99 27.91 -21.45 36.77
N ILE A 100 27.57 -20.47 37.61
CA ILE A 100 27.78 -19.05 37.32
C ILE A 100 29.10 -18.65 37.97
N ILE A 101 30.11 -18.32 37.16
CA ILE A 101 31.43 -17.89 37.65
C ILE A 101 31.43 -16.37 37.75
N GLU A 102 31.40 -15.87 38.97
CA GLU A 102 31.51 -14.44 39.27
C GLU A 102 32.94 -14.12 39.66
N TYR A 103 33.56 -13.14 39.00
CA TYR A 103 34.87 -12.64 39.38
C TYR A 103 34.71 -11.54 40.42
N GLU A 104 35.48 -11.64 41.50
CA GLU A 104 35.43 -10.73 42.64
C GLU A 104 35.90 -9.32 42.21
N GLY A 105 34.96 -8.51 41.73
CA GLY A 105 35.21 -7.22 41.08
C GLY A 105 34.05 -6.72 40.21
N GLU A 106 33.21 -7.62 39.68
CA GLU A 106 32.05 -7.27 38.86
C GLU A 106 30.74 -7.66 39.56
N LYS A 107 30.19 -6.74 40.38
CA LYS A 107 28.84 -6.90 40.92
C LYS A 107 27.82 -6.62 39.81
N LYS A 108 27.20 -7.66 39.25
CA LYS A 108 25.96 -7.55 38.49
C LYS A 108 24.84 -8.24 39.25
N ASP A 109 23.78 -7.47 39.50
CA ASP A 109 22.67 -7.84 40.38
C ASP A 109 22.03 -9.18 39.99
N SER A 110 22.15 -10.16 40.89
CA SER A 110 21.53 -11.48 40.87
C SER A 110 20.00 -11.46 41.07
N SER A 111 19.37 -10.28 40.94
CA SER A 111 17.94 -10.03 41.21
C SER A 111 16.97 -10.48 40.10
N THR A 112 17.43 -11.10 39.01
CA THR A 112 16.53 -11.51 37.89
C THR A 112 16.19 -13.01 37.92
N TYR A 113 16.36 -13.67 39.08
CA TYR A 113 15.94 -15.04 39.27
C TYR A 113 14.47 -15.09 39.69
N VAL A 114 13.57 -15.42 38.76
CA VAL A 114 12.18 -15.79 39.07
C VAL A 114 12.12 -17.33 39.02
N PRO A 115 12.07 -18.01 40.17
CA PRO A 115 11.89 -19.46 40.20
C PRO A 115 10.50 -19.83 39.66
N ASN A 116 10.39 -21.05 39.11
CA ASN A 116 9.08 -21.62 38.80
C ASN A 116 8.32 -22.03 40.06
#